data_AF-A0A286U7M8-F1
#
_entry.id   AF-A0A286U7M8-F1
#
_cell.length_a   1.000
_cell.length_b   1.000
_cell.length_c   1.000
_cell.angle_alpha   90.00
_cell.angle_beta   90.00
_cell.angle_gamma   90.00
#
_symmetry.space_group_name_H-M   'P 1'
#
loop_
_entity.id
_entity.type
_entity.pdbx_description
1 polymer ?
#
loop_
_entity_poly.entity_id
_entity_poly.type
_entity_poly.pdbx_seq_one_letter_code
_entity_poly.pdbx_strand_id
1 'polypeptide(L)'
;MCRYIADGRSYQKCGHFVRLHVVAMLDCGSRACERSIQHPSTCKSTNCTSNLGPEIQRPVVTYDEYCWHCQSTAYPFLERSQRFSFSNILFLIASFG
;
A
#
# COMPACT_ATOMS: atom_id res chain seq x y z
N MET A 1 17.98 4.29 -13.19
CA MET A 1 16.73 3.67 -13.70
C MET A 1 15.67 4.75 -13.77
N CYS A 2 14.87 4.77 -14.83
CA CYS A 2 13.78 5.74 -14.99
C CYS A 2 12.78 5.61 -13.84
N ARG A 3 12.06 6.68 -13.49
CA ARG A 3 11.13 6.71 -12.34
C ARG A 3 9.80 7.28 -12.78
N TYR A 4 8.69 6.77 -12.25
CA TYR A 4 7.40 7.44 -12.44
C TYR A 4 7.25 8.61 -11.48
N ILE A 5 6.57 9.65 -11.95
CA ILE A 5 6.04 10.74 -11.13
C ILE A 5 4.55 10.51 -11.05
N ALA A 6 4.07 10.24 -9.85
CA ALA A 6 2.67 9.93 -9.59
C ALA A 6 2.04 11.00 -8.70
N ASP A 7 0.87 11.45 -9.12
CA ASP A 7 0.03 12.35 -8.35
C ASP A 7 -0.94 11.56 -7.50
N GLY A 8 -1.15 12.04 -6.28
CA GLY A 8 -1.99 11.35 -5.33
C GLY A 8 -2.41 12.18 -4.14
N ARG A 9 -3.05 11.47 -3.21
CA ARG A 9 -3.53 12.00 -1.93
C ARG A 9 -2.61 11.49 -0.84
N SER A 10 -2.13 12.37 0.03
CA SER A 10 -1.39 12.00 1.24
C SER A 10 -2.31 12.08 2.46
N TYR A 11 -2.24 11.09 3.34
CA TYR A 11 -3.02 11.01 4.57
C TYR A 11 -2.09 11.09 5.77
N GLN A 12 -2.21 12.15 6.59
CA GLN A 12 -1.24 12.42 7.65
C GLN A 12 -1.35 11.45 8.82
N LYS A 13 -2.55 11.00 9.19
CA LYS A 13 -2.74 10.11 10.36
C LYS A 13 -2.14 8.71 10.19
N CYS A 14 -2.04 8.22 8.95
CA CYS A 14 -1.43 6.91 8.65
C CYS A 14 -0.18 6.98 7.78
N GLY A 15 0.22 8.17 7.30
CA GLY A 15 1.37 8.35 6.41
C GLY A 15 1.22 7.72 5.03
N HIS A 16 0.02 7.30 4.64
CA HIS A 16 -0.18 6.62 3.35
C HIS A 16 -0.36 7.60 2.20
N PHE A 17 0.26 7.27 1.07
CA PHE A 17 0.06 7.94 -0.20
C PHE A 17 -0.82 7.06 -1.10
N VAL A 18 -1.97 7.60 -1.52
CA VAL A 18 -2.87 6.93 -2.46
C VAL A 18 -2.70 7.54 -3.83
N ARG A 19 -2.14 6.76 -4.75
CA ARG A 19 -1.94 7.15 -6.15
C ARG A 19 -3.27 7.34 -6.86
N LEU A 20 -3.44 8.49 -7.51
CA LEU A 20 -4.58 8.78 -8.38
C LEU A 20 -4.21 8.54 -9.85
N HIS A 21 -3.12 9.13 -10.33
CA HIS A 21 -2.66 8.97 -11.70
C HIS A 21 -1.14 9.17 -11.83
N VAL A 22 -0.57 8.67 -12.92
CA VAL A 22 0.84 8.87 -13.28
C VAL A 22 0.92 10.06 -14.23
N VAL A 23 1.71 11.07 -13.87
CA VAL A 23 1.83 12.33 -14.64
C VAL A 23 2.92 12.23 -15.68
N ALA A 24 4.05 11.62 -15.33
CA ALA A 24 5.21 11.57 -16.19
C ALA A 24 6.14 10.42 -15.80
N MET A 25 7.06 10.10 -16.71
CA MET A 25 8.23 9.28 -16.43
C MET A 25 9.47 10.17 -16.50
N LEU A 26 10.24 10.19 -15.41
CA LEU A 26 11.54 10.85 -15.35
C LEU A 26 12.60 9.93 -15.96
N ASP A 27 13.21 10.40 -17.04
CA ASP A 27 14.33 9.72 -17.67
C ASP A 27 15.55 9.69 -16.73
N CYS A 28 16.28 8.58 -16.75
CA CYS A 28 17.50 8.44 -15.98
C CYS A 28 18.78 8.75 -16.77
N GLY A 29 18.69 8.96 -18.08
CA GLY A 29 19.82 9.30 -18.94
C GLY A 29 20.85 8.17 -19.09
N SER A 30 20.58 6.95 -18.64
CA SER A 30 21.52 5.85 -18.78
C SER A 30 21.36 5.16 -20.13
N ARG A 31 22.46 4.90 -20.84
CA ARG A 31 22.46 4.08 -22.07
C ARG A 31 22.21 2.59 -21.78
N ALA A 32 22.35 2.15 -20.54
CA ALA A 32 22.09 0.78 -20.11
C ALA A 32 20.63 0.57 -19.67
N CYS A 33 19.77 1.60 -19.72
CA CYS A 33 18.36 1.46 -19.34
C CYS A 33 17.47 1.49 -20.59
N GLU A 34 16.69 0.44 -20.83
CA GLU A 34 15.87 0.31 -22.06
C GLU A 34 14.79 1.39 -22.18
N ARG A 35 14.39 1.98 -21.05
CA ARG A 35 13.37 3.03 -20.98
C ARG A 35 13.96 4.45 -21.09
N SER A 36 15.28 4.56 -21.21
CA SER A 36 15.96 5.84 -21.29
C SER A 36 15.99 6.36 -22.72
N ILE A 37 15.84 7.67 -22.89
CA ILE A 37 15.96 8.30 -24.22
C ILE A 37 17.37 8.15 -24.80
N GLN A 38 18.37 7.96 -23.93
CA GLN A 38 19.75 7.75 -24.34
C GLN A 38 20.04 6.29 -24.73
N HIS A 39 19.08 5.38 -24.58
CA HIS A 39 19.28 3.99 -24.95
C HIS A 39 19.32 3.82 -26.48
N PRO A 40 20.35 3.17 -27.04
CA PRO A 40 20.42 2.97 -28.48
C PRO A 40 19.33 1.99 -28.93
N SER A 41 18.58 2.34 -29.98
CA SER A 41 17.54 1.48 -30.56
C SER A 41 18.07 0.18 -31.15
N THR A 42 19.37 0.11 -31.43
CA THR A 42 20.07 -1.08 -31.95
C THR A 42 20.73 -1.91 -30.86
N CYS A 43 20.47 -1.64 -29.58
CA CYS A 43 21.05 -2.42 -28.48
C CYS A 43 20.59 -3.88 -28.55
N LYS A 44 21.54 -4.81 -28.50
CA LYS A 44 21.28 -6.27 -28.39
C LYS A 44 21.79 -6.85 -27.07
N SER A 45 22.23 -6.00 -26.15
CA SER A 45 22.77 -6.46 -24.87
C SER A 45 21.65 -6.94 -23.97
N THR A 46 21.81 -8.12 -23.38
CA THR A 46 20.88 -8.68 -22.38
C THR A 46 21.08 -8.07 -20.99
N ASN A 47 22.12 -7.25 -20.80
CA ASN A 47 22.45 -6.65 -19.51
C ASN A 47 21.77 -5.29 -19.30
N CYS A 48 20.82 -4.93 -20.17
CA CYS A 48 20.08 -3.68 -20.04
C CYS A 48 19.07 -3.77 -18.90
N THR A 49 18.90 -2.67 -18.17
CA THR A 49 17.92 -2.59 -17.10
C THR A 49 16.58 -2.14 -17.67
N SER A 50 15.57 -3.01 -17.58
CA SER A 50 14.19 -2.73 -17.99
C SER A 50 13.31 -2.26 -16.82
N ASN A 51 13.73 -2.53 -15.59
CA ASN A 51 12.98 -2.18 -14.38
C ASN A 51 12.93 -0.66 -14.15
N LEU A 52 11.86 -0.20 -13.52
CA LEU A 52 11.74 1.19 -13.04
C LEU A 52 12.29 1.31 -11.63
N GLY A 53 12.84 2.48 -11.33
CA GLY A 53 13.21 2.86 -9.99
C GLY A 53 11.98 3.20 -9.12
N PRO A 54 12.20 3.59 -7.86
CA PRO A 54 11.13 3.93 -6.93
C PRO A 54 10.30 5.10 -7.46
N GLU A 55 8.97 4.98 -7.35
CA GLU A 55 8.03 6.04 -7.74
C GLU A 55 8.30 7.33 -6.95
N ILE A 56 8.21 8.47 -7.63
CA ILE A 56 8.23 9.81 -7.02
C ILE A 56 6.77 10.16 -6.73
N GLN A 57 6.44 10.24 -5.45
CA GLN A 57 5.09 10.55 -4.98
C GLN A 57 4.93 12.06 -4.83
N ARG A 58 4.03 12.65 -5.60
CA ARG A 58 3.68 14.07 -5.52
C ARG A 58 2.28 14.22 -4.92
N PRO A 59 2.16 14.64 -3.64
CA PRO A 59 0.87 14.87 -3.03
C PRO A 59 0.22 16.13 -3.63
N VAL A 60 -0.90 15.96 -4.31
CA VAL A 60 -1.73 17.06 -4.82
C VAL A 60 -2.64 17.59 -3.71
N VAL A 61 -3.12 16.68 -2.86
CA VAL A 61 -3.94 16.99 -1.70
C VAL A 61 -3.42 16.22 -0.50
N THR A 62 -3.43 16.87 0.66
CA THR A 62 -3.08 16.27 1.94
C THR A 62 -4.29 16.33 2.86
N TYR A 63 -4.66 15.21 3.46
CA TYR A 63 -5.77 15.11 4.40
C TYR A 63 -5.26 14.77 5.80
N ASP A 64 -5.84 15.40 6.83
CA ASP A 64 -5.60 15.08 8.24
C ASP A 64 -6.57 13.98 8.75
N GLU A 65 -6.65 12.89 8.00
CA GLU A 65 -7.47 11.73 8.34
C GLU A 65 -6.76 10.42 7.96
N TYR A 66 -7.39 9.29 8.29
CA TYR A 66 -6.92 7.97 7.85
C TYR A 66 -7.29 7.74 6.39
N CYS A 67 -6.45 7.04 5.62
CA CYS A 67 -6.85 6.63 4.27
C CYS A 67 -7.99 5.61 4.33
N TRP A 68 -8.75 5.45 3.23
CA TRP A 68 -9.91 4.55 3.18
C TRP A 68 -9.59 3.11 3.65
N HIS A 69 -8.42 2.59 3.28
CA HIS A 69 -7.97 1.28 3.74
C HIS A 69 -7.78 1.24 5.26
N CYS A 70 -7.09 2.24 5.83
CA CYS A 70 -6.89 2.33 7.27
C CYS A 70 -8.18 2.59 8.05
N GLN A 71 -9.14 3.33 7.47
CA GLN A 71 -10.46 3.51 8.06
C GLN A 71 -11.18 2.16 8.18
N SER A 72 -11.13 1.32 7.14
CA SER A 72 -11.76 -0.01 7.18
C SER A 72 -11.16 -0.96 8.22
N THR A 73 -9.87 -0.82 8.53
CA THR A 73 -9.20 -1.58 9.59
C THR A 73 -9.35 -0.97 10.99
N ALA A 74 -9.59 0.34 11.06
CA ALA A 74 -9.81 1.08 12.31
C ALA A 74 -11.25 0.93 12.85
N TYR A 75 -12.12 0.21 12.14
CA TYR A 75 -13.17 -0.56 12.78
C TYR A 75 -12.57 -1.92 13.16
N PRO A 76 -11.88 -2.06 14.32
CA PRO A 76 -11.71 -3.36 14.87
C PRO A 76 -13.13 -3.90 15.08
N PHE A 77 -13.43 -4.98 14.40
CA PHE A 77 -14.31 -6.05 14.86
C PHE A 77 -14.50 -5.95 16.39
N LEU A 78 -15.60 -5.34 16.83
CA LEU A 78 -16.06 -5.32 18.22
C LEU A 78 -16.56 -6.72 18.62
N GLU A 79 -15.80 -7.78 18.33
CA GLU A 79 -16.18 -9.16 18.65
C GLU A 79 -14.99 -10.05 19.02
N ARG A 80 -13.83 -9.47 19.41
CA ARG A 80 -12.79 -10.24 20.12
C ARG A 80 -12.90 -10.12 21.64
N SER A 81 -14.12 -9.96 22.16
CA SER A 81 -14.42 -9.98 23.60
C SER A 81 -15.52 -10.94 24.02
N GLN A 82 -16.00 -11.85 23.16
CA GLN A 82 -16.59 -13.08 23.66
C GLN A 82 -15.47 -14.06 24.00
N ARG A 83 -14.80 -13.77 25.11
CA ARG A 83 -14.31 -14.83 25.99
C ARG A 83 -15.51 -15.75 26.20
N PHE A 84 -15.47 -16.94 25.60
CA PHE A 84 -16.23 -18.07 26.08
C PHE A 84 -15.79 -18.33 27.52
N SER A 85 -16.38 -17.60 28.46
CA SER A 85 -16.41 -17.96 29.86
C SER A 85 -17.45 -19.07 29.99
N PHE A 86 -17.09 -20.29 29.57
CA PHE A 86 -17.72 -21.49 30.10
C PHE A 86 -17.18 -21.69 31.51
N SER A 87 -17.64 -20.86 32.43
CA SER A 87 -17.53 -21.10 33.86
C SER A 87 -18.89 -20.77 34.44
N ASN A 88 -19.52 -21.77 35.06
CA ASN A 88 -20.88 -21.81 35.59
C ASN A 88 -21.99 -22.32 34.67
N ILE A 89 -21.92 -23.61 34.32
CA ILE A 89 -23.11 -24.49 34.44
C ILE A 89 -22.67 -25.70 35.25
N LEU A 90 -22.51 -25.49 36.56
CA LEU A 90 -22.54 -26.55 37.54
C LEU A 90 -23.35 -26.04 38.71
N PHE A 91 -24.67 -25.91 38.56
CA PHE A 91 -25.62 -25.92 39.67
C PHE A 91 -27.03 -26.11 39.12
N LEU A 92 -27.77 -27.05 39.72
CA LEU A 92 -29.13 -27.52 39.39
C LEU A 92 -29.10 -28.48 38.18
N ILE A 93 -29.15 -29.81 38.33
CA ILE A 93 -30.22 -30.57 38.99
C ILE A 93 -29.63 -31.87 39.56
N ALA A 94 -29.26 -31.86 40.85
CA ALA A 94 -29.47 -33.04 41.68
C ALA A 94 -30.94 -32.97 42.16
N SER A 95 -31.54 -34.14 42.40
CA SER A 95 -32.89 -34.36 42.95
C SER A 95 -34.01 -34.56 41.93
N PHE A 96 -34.03 -35.74 41.29
CA PHE A 96 -35.19 -36.61 40.99
C PHE A 96 -34.53 -37.87 40.38
N GLY A 97 -34.31 -38.96 41.09
CA GLY A 97 -35.32 -39.84 41.68
C GLY A 97 -35.30 -41.13 40.89
#